data_AF-A0A5B2WM09-F1
#
_entry.id   AF-A0A5B2WM09-F1
#
_cell.length_a   1.000
_cell.length_b   1.000
_cell.length_c   1.000
_cell.angle_alpha   90.00
_cell.angle_beta   90.00
_cell.angle_gamma   90.00
#
_symmetry.space_group_name_H-M   'P 1'
#
loop_
_entity.id
_entity.type
_entity.pdbx_description
1 polymer ?
#
loop_
_entity_poly.entity_id
_entity_poly.type
_entity_poly.pdbx_seq_one_letter_code
_entity_poly.pdbx_strand_id
1 'polypeptide(L)'
;MPEVADETTVADGITDTVTAIVVREIGAVDGPDVDLSTLDGVDSVKVLRVVATVERIYDIELEDEEVFAFHTIGDVVDAVRSALADREAAP
;
A
#
# COMPACT_ATOMS: atom_id res chain seq x y z
N MET A 1 1.02 27.48 -15.87
CA MET A 1 0.57 26.09 -15.69
C MET A 1 1.06 25.61 -14.33
N PRO A 2 0.19 25.49 -13.32
CA PRO A 2 0.47 24.68 -12.15
C PRO A 2 -0.65 23.64 -12.02
N GLU A 3 -0.43 22.43 -12.54
CA GLU A 3 -1.36 21.31 -12.41
C GLU A 3 -0.54 20.03 -12.29
N VAL A 4 0.30 19.95 -11.25
CA VAL A 4 1.01 18.72 -10.85
C VAL A 4 1.10 18.58 -9.32
N ALA A 5 0.53 19.53 -8.56
CA ALA A 5 0.64 19.52 -7.10
C ALA A 5 -0.33 18.55 -6.41
N ASP A 6 -1.40 18.16 -7.09
CA ASP A 6 -2.42 17.28 -6.50
C ASP A 6 -1.96 15.82 -6.49
N GLU A 7 -1.51 15.29 -7.63
CA GLU A 7 -1.04 13.90 -7.75
C GLU A 7 0.15 13.58 -6.84
N THR A 8 1.13 14.47 -6.72
CA THR A 8 2.30 14.23 -5.84
C THR A 8 1.89 14.22 -4.36
N THR A 9 1.00 15.13 -3.94
CA THR A 9 0.55 15.19 -2.54
C THR A 9 -0.28 13.97 -2.15
N VAL A 10 -1.15 13.49 -3.05
CA VAL A 10 -1.91 12.25 -2.84
C VAL A 10 -0.97 11.05 -2.78
N ALA A 11 0.00 10.97 -3.71
CA ALA A 11 0.98 9.88 -3.76
C ALA A 11 1.85 9.79 -2.50
N ASP A 12 2.29 10.92 -1.95
CA ASP A 12 3.03 11.00 -0.68
C ASP A 12 2.12 10.61 0.50
N GLY A 13 0.85 11.05 0.50
CA GLY A 13 -0.12 10.70 1.53
C GLY A 13 -0.46 9.20 1.59
N ILE A 14 -0.56 8.55 0.42
CA ILE A 14 -0.76 7.10 0.34
C ILE A 14 0.45 6.38 0.92
N THR A 15 1.66 6.78 0.52
CA THR A 15 2.91 6.17 0.99
C THR A 15 3.05 6.28 2.51
N ASP A 16 2.79 7.46 3.09
CA ASP A 16 2.85 7.69 4.53
C ASP A 16 1.83 6.83 5.29
N THR A 17 0.59 6.79 4.77
CA THR A 17 -0.49 6.00 5.37
C THR A 17 -0.20 4.50 5.32
N VAL A 18 0.21 3.96 4.17
CA VAL A 18 0.54 2.54 4.01
C VAL A 18 1.74 2.18 4.88
N THR A 19 2.77 3.03 4.91
CA THR A 19 3.92 2.86 5.80
C THR A 19 3.50 2.81 7.26
N ALA A 20 2.60 3.71 7.71
CA ALA A 20 2.08 3.70 9.07
C ALA A 20 1.28 2.43 9.41
N ILE A 21 0.54 1.88 8.45
CA ILE A 21 -0.20 0.61 8.61
C ILE A 21 0.79 -0.56 8.75
N VAL A 22 1.78 -0.63 7.86
CA VAL A 22 2.84 -1.65 7.92
C VAL A 22 3.58 -1.57 9.25
N VAL A 23 3.98 -0.36 9.68
CA VAL A 23 4.66 -0.16 10.96
C VAL A 23 3.83 -0.63 12.14
N ARG A 24 2.51 -0.44 12.08
CA ARG A 24 1.58 -0.87 13.14
C ARG A 24 1.41 -2.39 13.19
N GLU A 25 1.27 -3.07 12.06
CA GLU A 25 1.00 -4.51 12.03
C GLU A 25 2.26 -5.38 12.06
N ILE A 26 3.32 -4.94 11.38
CA ILE A 26 4.57 -5.68 11.18
C ILE A 26 5.64 -5.22 12.16
N GLY A 27 5.72 -3.92 12.43
CA GLY A 27 6.72 -3.31 13.32
C GLY A 27 7.63 -2.32 12.58
N ALA A 28 8.72 -1.90 13.21
CA ALA A 28 9.62 -0.92 12.61
C ALA A 28 10.20 -1.39 11.27
N VAL A 29 10.11 -0.53 10.25
CA VAL A 29 10.68 -0.73 8.91
C VAL A 29 11.59 0.45 8.58
N ASP A 30 12.71 0.19 7.90
CA ASP A 30 13.71 1.20 7.53
C ASP A 30 13.33 2.02 6.27
N GLY A 31 12.10 1.88 5.77
CA GLY A 31 11.60 2.64 4.62
C GLY A 31 10.64 1.85 3.73
N PRO A 32 10.11 2.46 2.66
CA PRO A 32 9.15 1.82 1.76
C PRO A 32 9.78 0.77 0.83
N ASP A 33 11.07 0.88 0.54
CA ASP A 33 11.85 -0.07 -0.27
C ASP A 33 12.29 -1.32 0.50
N VAL A 34 11.90 -1.43 1.78
CA VAL A 34 12.21 -2.60 2.58
C VAL A 34 11.40 -3.79 2.10
N ASP A 35 12.11 -4.89 1.89
CA ASP A 35 11.49 -6.17 1.52
C ASP A 35 10.82 -6.78 2.76
N LEU A 36 9.49 -6.82 2.73
CA LEU A 36 8.63 -7.39 3.76
C LEU A 36 8.98 -8.87 4.02
N SER A 37 9.45 -9.60 3.00
CA SER A 37 9.86 -11.00 3.14
C SER A 37 11.14 -11.17 3.98
N THR A 38 11.94 -10.11 4.09
CA THR A 38 13.19 -10.10 4.86
C THR A 38 13.01 -9.66 6.31
N LEU A 39 11.83 -9.11 6.63
CA LEU A 39 11.50 -8.68 7.98
C LEU A 39 11.17 -9.87 8.87
N ASP A 40 11.90 -9.98 9.98
CA ASP A 40 11.71 -11.01 10.98
C ASP A 40 10.29 -10.94 11.57
N GLY A 41 9.49 -11.97 11.31
CA GLY A 41 8.11 -12.08 11.79
C GLY A 41 7.06 -11.48 10.87
N VAL A 42 7.35 -11.20 9.59
CA VAL A 42 6.29 -11.07 8.58
C VAL A 42 5.74 -12.46 8.25
N ASP A 43 4.52 -12.70 8.72
CA ASP A 43 3.75 -13.89 8.38
C ASP A 43 2.70 -13.55 7.31
N SER A 44 2.25 -14.55 6.53
CA SER A 44 1.17 -14.38 5.56
C SER A 44 -0.10 -13.77 6.17
N VAL A 45 -0.36 -14.03 7.46
CA VAL A 45 -1.48 -13.44 8.20
C VAL A 45 -1.30 -11.92 8.41
N LYS A 46 -0.08 -11.45 8.66
CA LYS A 46 0.19 -10.02 8.85
C LYS A 46 0.08 -9.27 7.53
N VAL A 47 0.59 -9.83 6.44
CA VAL A 47 0.44 -9.26 5.09
C VAL A 47 -1.04 -9.09 4.76
N LEU A 48 -1.84 -10.17 4.89
CA LEU A 48 -3.30 -10.11 4.68
C LEU A 48 -4.00 -9.06 5.55
N ARG A 49 -3.48 -8.79 6.74
CA ARG A 49 -4.04 -7.80 7.68
C ARG A 49 -3.71 -6.37 7.32
N VAL A 50 -2.50 -6.13 6.81
CA VAL A 50 -2.11 -4.85 6.20
C VAL A 50 -3.02 -4.58 5.02
N VAL A 51 -3.15 -5.55 4.10
CA VAL A 51 -4.01 -5.48 2.92
C VAL A 51 -5.46 -5.17 3.30
N ALA A 52 -6.07 -5.99 4.16
CA ALA A 52 -7.46 -5.79 4.59
C ALA A 52 -7.69 -4.44 5.30
N THR A 53 -6.65 -3.85 5.90
CA THR A 53 -6.74 -2.51 6.49
C THR A 53 -6.67 -1.43 5.43
N VAL A 54 -5.77 -1.59 4.45
CA VAL A 54 -5.61 -0.69 3.31
C VAL A 54 -6.89 -0.66 2.47
N GLU A 55 -7.42 -1.83 2.10
CA GLU A 55 -8.69 -1.97 1.38
C GLU A 55 -9.85 -1.24 2.08
N ARG A 56 -9.95 -1.36 3.40
CA ARG A 56 -10.99 -0.67 4.18
C ARG A 56 -10.81 0.85 4.23
N ILE A 57 -9.56 1.33 4.27
CA ILE A 57 -9.27 2.77 4.38
C ILE A 57 -9.55 3.47 3.05
N TYR A 58 -9.12 2.86 1.95
CA TYR A 58 -9.26 3.41 0.61
C TYR A 58 -10.52 2.95 -0.12
N ASP A 59 -11.26 2.00 0.47
CA ASP A 59 -12.48 1.43 -0.10
C ASP A 59 -12.19 0.87 -1.51
N ILE A 60 -11.12 0.07 -1.60
CA ILE A 60 -10.64 -0.60 -2.81
C ILE A 60 -10.61 -2.11 -2.61
N GLU A 61 -10.59 -2.86 -3.71
CA GLU A 61 -10.41 -4.32 -3.72
C GLU A 61 -9.09 -4.63 -4.43
N LEU A 62 -8.18 -5.34 -3.77
CA LEU A 62 -6.91 -5.78 -4.36
C LEU A 62 -7.04 -7.23 -4.79
N GLU A 63 -6.50 -7.59 -5.95
CA GLU A 63 -6.57 -8.97 -6.43
C GLU A 63 -5.65 -9.87 -5.60
N ASP A 64 -6.08 -11.12 -5.35
CA ASP A 64 -5.27 -12.09 -4.60
C ASP A 64 -3.85 -12.21 -5.18
N GLU A 65 -3.73 -12.18 -6.51
CA GLU A 65 -2.45 -12.27 -7.22
C GLU A 65 -1.52 -11.09 -6.93
N GLU A 66 -2.07 -9.87 -6.80
CA GLU A 66 -1.32 -8.69 -6.35
C GLU A 66 -0.88 -8.84 -4.89
N VAL A 67 -1.80 -9.30 -4.03
CA VAL A 67 -1.53 -9.54 -2.61
C VAL A 67 -0.39 -10.53 -2.40
N PHE A 68 -0.34 -11.60 -3.22
CA PHE A 68 0.76 -12.56 -3.21
C PHE A 68 2.06 -12.02 -3.82
N ALA A 69 1.99 -10.98 -4.65
CA ALA A 69 3.14 -10.34 -5.26
C ALA A 69 3.74 -9.21 -4.41
N PHE A 70 3.15 -8.86 -3.27
CA PHE A 70 3.67 -7.81 -2.39
C PHE A 70 4.99 -8.24 -1.73
N HIS A 71 6.09 -7.68 -2.21
CA HIS A 71 7.41 -7.86 -1.64
C HIS A 71 7.83 -6.66 -0.80
N THR A 72 7.35 -5.46 -1.13
CA THR A 72 7.74 -4.20 -0.48
C THR A 72 6.52 -3.34 -0.16
N ILE A 73 6.70 -2.29 0.64
CA ILE A 73 5.66 -1.29 0.86
C ILE A 73 5.36 -0.54 -0.45
N GLY A 74 6.38 -0.34 -1.28
CA GLY A 74 6.24 0.22 -2.63
C GLY A 74 5.20 -0.53 -3.47
N ASP A 75 5.26 -1.87 -3.48
CA ASP A 75 4.30 -2.69 -4.24
C ASP A 75 2.86 -2.47 -3.76
N VAL A 76 2.66 -2.38 -2.44
CA VAL A 76 1.35 -2.10 -1.84
C VAL A 76 0.87 -0.71 -2.23
N VAL A 77 1.75 0.29 -2.20
CA VAL A 77 1.43 1.67 -2.57
C VAL A 77 1.05 1.77 -4.04
N ASP A 78 1.78 1.10 -4.93
CA ASP A 78 1.49 1.12 -6.35
C ASP A 78 0.19 0.38 -6.69
N ALA A 79 -0.10 -0.73 -6.00
CA ALA A 79 -1.39 -1.43 -6.14
C ALA A 79 -2.57 -0.54 -5.68
N VAL A 80 -2.42 0.15 -4.54
CA VAL A 80 -3.44 1.12 -4.06
C VAL A 80 -3.64 2.25 -5.06
N ARG A 81 -2.56 2.78 -5.65
CA ARG A 81 -2.64 3.83 -6.66
C ARG A 81 -3.37 3.34 -7.91
N SER A 82 -3.07 2.14 -8.39
CA SER A 82 -3.76 1.56 -9.54
C SER A 82 -5.25 1.39 -9.23
N ALA A 83 -5.59 0.77 -8.10
CA ALA A 83 -6.98 0.54 -7.73
C ALA A 83 -7.79 1.83 -7.56
N LEU A 84 -7.18 2.89 -7.01
CA LEU A 84 -7.81 4.22 -6.91
C LEU A 84 -8.04 4.85 -8.29
N ALA A 85 -7.07 4.75 -9.20
CA ALA A 85 -7.20 5.24 -10.57
C ALA A 85 -8.27 4.47 -11.35
N ASP A 86 -8.31 3.14 -11.21
CA ASP A 86 -9.31 2.28 -11.84
C ASP A 86 -10.73 2.56 -11.30
N ARG A 87 -10.85 2.84 -10.00
CA ARG A 87 -12.11 3.27 -9.38
C ARG A 87 -12.60 4.60 -9.94
N GLU A 88 -11.72 5.58 -10.11
CA GLU A 88 -12.10 6.89 -10.67
C GLU A 88 -12.47 6.78 -12.15
N ALA A 89 -11.85 5.85 -12.87
CA ALA A 89 -12.16 5.56 -14.27
C ALA A 89 -13.48 4.80 -14.48
N ALA A 90 -14.06 4.20 -13.43
CA ALA A 90 -15.34 3.52 -13.47
C ALA A 90 -16.52 4.52 -13.33
N PRO A 91 -17.36 4.70 -14.37
CA PRO A 91 -18.45 5.68 -14.39
C PRO A 91 -19.71 5.28 -13.62
#